data_AF-A0AAD5D9B3-F1
#
_entry.id   AF-A0AAD5D9B3-F1
#
_cell.length_a   1.000
_cell.length_b   1.000
_cell.length_c   1.000
_cell.angle_alpha   90.00
_cell.angle_beta   90.00
_cell.angle_gamma   90.00
#
_symmetry.space_group_name_H-M   'P 1'
#
loop_
_entity.id
_entity.type
_entity.pdbx_description
1 polymer ?
#
loop_
_entity_poly.entity_id
_entity_poly.type
_entity_poly.pdbx_seq_one_letter_code
_entity_poly.pdbx_strand_id
1 'polypeptide(L)'
;MNCSPTGSTSDLKQINIRIASSDQPLPPVALNLPRPDLLLGREDYNEILVPTYKATITGDWKGAKNIFDRRPELVRFSITESRETVLHIAVMGKSYWFVEYLVSLMQKEDLELQNANGQTALCLVAMAGHVKIAKILVKKNHALLDIPDSQGMMPLYMAALYGKHDMVKYLYHNSQKMTGQFWTHQNRADVLVKSVESNLFDVALQIVTDRPELAINGHVLGLLARKPYAFDKEEHHIIRRLKCWLCLMRIPNMESHALQLLRIIWAQIVKLPKVEIDEILRGPPDQTEGDEKQTHSEKKQQEMLLLLRTISENVAKMHAKIYNIFRGPADEKAATKNASKPRFSSRVLFLAAEIGNTAFIVEVIRQYPHLVHEVNDKNQSIFHIAVSHRHEGIYNMLYDIGSLRNLIITLEDKDGNNLLHLAGESPKINRLENIPGVGLQLHLETLWFKVQLPN
;
A
#
# COMPACT_ATOMS: atom_id res chain seq x y z
N MET A 1 16.69 -31.18 -64.49
CA MET A 1 17.92 -30.43 -64.21
C MET A 1 17.71 -28.99 -64.62
N ASN A 2 17.58 -28.09 -63.65
CA ASN A 2 18.32 -26.82 -63.57
C ASN A 2 17.77 -25.97 -62.43
N CYS A 3 18.66 -25.75 -61.47
CA CYS A 3 18.52 -24.98 -60.25
C CYS A 3 18.51 -23.47 -60.52
N SER A 4 17.94 -22.69 -59.59
CA SER A 4 18.52 -21.52 -58.89
C SER A 4 17.41 -20.81 -58.08
N PRO A 5 17.70 -19.92 -57.10
CA PRO A 5 18.06 -20.32 -55.75
C PRO A 5 17.24 -19.62 -54.65
N THR A 6 17.42 -20.14 -53.44
CA THR A 6 16.99 -19.64 -52.13
C THR A 6 17.55 -18.27 -51.77
N GLY A 7 16.75 -17.47 -51.04
CA GLY A 7 17.19 -16.26 -50.36
C GLY A 7 16.10 -15.74 -49.42
N SER A 8 16.04 -16.30 -48.21
CA SER A 8 15.10 -15.97 -47.15
C SER A 8 15.46 -14.63 -46.48
N THR A 9 14.58 -13.64 -46.58
CA THR A 9 14.56 -12.48 -45.68
C THR A 9 13.59 -12.76 -44.53
N SER A 10 14.11 -12.57 -43.32
CA SER A 10 13.44 -12.69 -42.03
C SER A 10 12.29 -11.68 -41.87
N ASP A 11 11.06 -12.17 -41.83
CA ASP A 11 9.92 -11.39 -41.37
C ASP A 11 9.87 -11.38 -39.83
N LEU A 12 10.32 -10.27 -39.26
CA LEU A 12 10.03 -9.86 -37.89
C LEU A 12 8.51 -9.64 -37.78
N LYS A 13 7.81 -10.65 -37.23
CA LYS A 13 6.44 -10.50 -36.76
C LYS A 13 6.39 -9.38 -35.73
N GLN A 14 5.71 -8.29 -36.11
CA GLN A 14 5.24 -7.24 -35.21
C GLN A 14 4.55 -7.87 -34.00
N ILE A 15 5.18 -7.78 -32.83
CA ILE A 15 4.53 -8.05 -31.55
C ILE A 15 3.65 -6.82 -31.30
N ASN A 16 2.41 -6.93 -31.74
CA ASN A 16 1.36 -5.97 -31.50
C ASN A 16 0.92 -6.14 -30.03
N ILE A 17 1.57 -5.44 -29.10
CA ILE A 17 1.13 -5.36 -27.69
C ILE A 17 -0.11 -4.48 -27.67
N ARG A 18 -1.25 -5.07 -28.03
CA ARG A 18 -2.53 -4.61 -27.53
C ARG A 18 -2.51 -4.89 -26.04
N ILE A 19 -2.58 -3.83 -25.23
CA ILE A 19 -3.07 -3.92 -23.85
C ILE A 19 -4.44 -4.60 -23.96
N ALA A 20 -4.47 -5.89 -23.67
CA ALA A 20 -5.69 -6.67 -23.69
C ALA A 20 -6.52 -6.24 -22.48
N SER A 21 -7.34 -5.19 -22.66
CA SER A 21 -8.52 -4.95 -21.85
C SER A 21 -9.48 -6.12 -22.08
N SER A 22 -9.27 -7.20 -21.34
CA SER A 22 -10.16 -8.36 -21.29
C SER A 22 -10.19 -8.92 -19.86
N ASP A 23 -10.30 -8.04 -18.87
CA ASP A 23 -10.89 -8.42 -17.60
C ASP A 23 -12.41 -8.24 -17.75
N GLN A 24 -13.09 -9.28 -18.26
CA GLN A 24 -14.50 -9.41 -17.95
C GLN A 24 -14.61 -9.56 -16.43
N PRO A 25 -15.42 -8.75 -15.74
CA PRO A 25 -15.68 -8.96 -14.32
C PRO A 25 -16.17 -10.39 -14.15
N LEU A 26 -15.52 -11.16 -13.27
CA LEU A 26 -16.06 -12.45 -12.84
C LEU A 26 -17.52 -12.22 -12.42
N PRO A 27 -18.47 -13.05 -12.87
CA PRO A 27 -19.86 -12.89 -12.48
C PRO A 27 -19.95 -12.85 -10.94
N PRO A 28 -20.84 -12.01 -10.36
CA PRO A 28 -20.93 -11.88 -8.91
C PRO A 28 -21.18 -13.26 -8.30
N VAL A 29 -20.19 -13.77 -7.57
CA VAL A 29 -20.29 -15.04 -6.86
C VAL A 29 -21.38 -14.85 -5.81
N ALA A 30 -22.43 -15.67 -5.87
CA ALA A 30 -23.50 -15.62 -4.88
C ALA A 30 -22.89 -15.82 -3.48
N LEU A 31 -23.12 -14.87 -2.58
CA LEU A 31 -22.58 -14.92 -1.22
C LEU A 31 -23.17 -16.12 -0.46
N ASN A 32 -22.33 -16.84 0.28
CA ASN A 32 -22.75 -17.92 1.16
C ASN A 32 -23.27 -17.36 2.49
N LEU A 33 -24.50 -16.85 2.50
CA LEU A 33 -25.04 -16.09 3.62
C LEU A 33 -25.58 -17.00 4.74
N PRO A 34 -25.41 -16.61 6.03
CA PRO A 34 -26.01 -17.32 7.16
C PRO A 34 -27.54 -17.17 7.19
N ARG A 35 -28.19 -18.04 7.99
CA ARG A 35 -29.66 -18.02 8.15
C ARG A 35 -30.11 -16.78 8.93
N PRO A 36 -31.05 -15.97 8.40
CA PRO A 36 -31.51 -14.74 9.05
C PRO A 36 -32.63 -14.94 10.07
N ASP A 37 -33.23 -16.14 10.11
CA ASP A 37 -34.54 -16.38 10.76
C ASP A 37 -34.59 -16.00 12.25
N LEU A 38 -33.46 -16.07 12.95
CA LEU A 38 -33.34 -15.78 14.37
C LEU A 38 -33.60 -14.30 14.73
N LEU A 39 -33.53 -13.40 13.74
CA LEU A 39 -33.77 -11.96 13.92
C LEU A 39 -35.26 -11.58 13.77
N LEU A 40 -36.11 -12.48 13.26
CA LEU A 40 -37.50 -12.19 12.94
C LEU A 40 -38.47 -12.45 14.14
N GLY A 41 -38.07 -13.30 15.09
CA GLY A 41 -38.89 -13.69 16.25
C GLY A 41 -38.57 -12.87 17.50
N ARG A 42 -39.58 -12.22 18.10
CA ARG A 42 -39.40 -11.36 19.31
C ARG A 42 -39.01 -12.16 20.56
N GLU A 43 -39.46 -13.41 20.67
CA GLU A 43 -39.14 -14.31 21.78
C GLU A 43 -37.72 -14.89 21.64
N ASP A 44 -37.40 -15.47 20.47
CA ASP A 44 -36.05 -15.98 20.16
C ASP A 44 -34.97 -14.90 20.27
N TYR A 45 -35.29 -13.65 19.89
CA TYR A 45 -34.38 -12.52 20.04
C TYR A 45 -33.94 -12.30 21.49
N ASN A 46 -34.89 -12.30 22.43
CA ASN A 46 -34.62 -12.02 23.84
C ASN A 46 -34.05 -13.24 24.58
N GLU A 47 -34.53 -14.45 24.27
CA GLU A 47 -34.15 -15.66 24.98
C GLU A 47 -32.83 -16.27 24.49
N ILE A 48 -32.51 -16.11 23.21
CA ILE A 48 -31.38 -16.81 22.56
C ILE A 48 -30.37 -15.82 22.02
N LEU A 49 -30.80 -14.88 21.20
CA LEU A 49 -29.88 -14.00 20.47
C LEU A 49 -29.13 -13.03 21.40
N VAL A 50 -29.85 -12.33 22.30
CA VAL A 50 -29.24 -11.40 23.25
C VAL A 50 -28.22 -12.08 24.18
N PRO A 51 -28.52 -13.22 24.83
CA PRO A 51 -27.54 -13.94 25.64
C PRO A 51 -26.36 -14.45 24.82
N THR A 52 -26.59 -14.98 23.62
CA THR A 52 -25.53 -15.47 22.73
C THR A 52 -24.60 -14.35 22.31
N TYR A 53 -25.14 -13.22 21.87
CA TYR A 53 -24.37 -12.05 21.49
C TYR A 53 -23.55 -11.53 22.68
N LYS A 54 -24.17 -11.37 23.85
CA LYS A 54 -23.51 -10.93 25.08
C LYS A 54 -22.36 -11.87 25.49
N ALA A 55 -22.59 -13.18 25.47
CA ALA A 55 -21.55 -14.17 25.79
C ALA A 55 -20.37 -14.08 24.81
N THR A 56 -20.66 -13.84 23.52
CA THR A 56 -19.66 -13.74 22.46
C THR A 56 -18.77 -12.51 22.60
N ILE A 57 -19.36 -11.32 22.83
CA ILE A 57 -18.60 -10.08 22.99
C ILE A 57 -17.79 -10.04 24.30
N THR A 58 -18.31 -10.65 25.37
CA THR A 58 -17.63 -10.72 26.66
C THR A 58 -16.60 -11.85 26.73
N GLY A 59 -16.60 -12.78 25.77
CA GLY A 59 -15.76 -13.97 25.78
C GLY A 59 -16.15 -15.00 26.84
N ASP A 60 -17.39 -14.95 27.35
CA ASP A 60 -17.94 -15.94 28.29
C ASP A 60 -18.27 -17.25 27.55
N TRP A 61 -17.22 -18.03 27.29
CA TRP A 61 -17.33 -19.30 26.60
C TRP A 61 -18.16 -20.33 27.38
N LYS A 62 -18.27 -20.22 28.72
CA LYS A 62 -19.08 -21.14 29.53
C LYS A 62 -20.57 -20.85 29.34
N GLY A 63 -20.94 -19.57 29.36
CA GLY A 63 -22.30 -19.12 29.04
C GLY A 63 -22.70 -19.50 27.62
N ALA A 64 -21.82 -19.25 26.65
CA ALA A 64 -22.03 -19.65 25.26
C ALA A 64 -22.16 -21.18 25.11
N LYS A 65 -21.29 -21.95 25.79
CA LYS A 65 -21.34 -23.42 25.77
C LYS A 65 -22.70 -23.97 26.21
N ASN A 66 -23.29 -23.43 27.28
CA ASN A 66 -24.62 -23.85 27.73
C ASN A 66 -25.72 -23.62 26.68
N ILE A 67 -25.57 -22.60 25.83
CA ILE A 67 -26.52 -22.28 24.76
C ILE A 67 -26.31 -23.24 23.58
N PHE A 68 -25.06 -23.39 23.10
CA PHE A 68 -24.74 -24.23 21.95
C PHE A 68 -24.85 -25.72 22.22
N ASP A 69 -24.63 -26.17 23.47
CA ASP A 69 -24.86 -27.57 23.85
C ASP A 69 -26.36 -27.93 23.78
N ARG A 70 -27.27 -26.95 23.93
CA ARG A 70 -28.72 -27.13 23.76
C ARG A 70 -29.18 -26.98 22.31
N ARG A 71 -28.57 -26.04 21.57
CA ARG A 71 -28.94 -25.67 20.20
C ARG A 71 -27.68 -25.48 19.34
N PRO A 72 -27.03 -26.58 18.89
CA PRO A 72 -25.79 -26.49 18.12
C PRO A 72 -25.98 -25.85 16.73
N GLU A 73 -27.19 -25.89 16.17
CA GLU A 73 -27.54 -25.29 14.88
C GLU A 73 -27.36 -23.77 14.83
N LEU A 74 -27.35 -23.10 15.99
CA LEU A 74 -27.22 -21.64 16.11
C LEU A 74 -25.92 -21.10 15.51
N VAL A 75 -24.90 -21.94 15.34
CA VAL A 75 -23.62 -21.56 14.72
C VAL A 75 -23.78 -21.05 13.28
N ARG A 76 -24.88 -21.41 12.60
CA ARG A 76 -25.19 -21.07 11.20
C ARG A 76 -26.09 -19.84 11.04
N PHE A 77 -26.55 -19.25 12.14
CA PHE A 77 -27.48 -18.13 12.12
C PHE A 77 -26.74 -16.81 12.21
N SER A 78 -27.29 -15.78 11.56
CA SER A 78 -26.86 -14.41 11.79
C SER A 78 -27.38 -13.92 13.14
N ILE A 79 -26.48 -13.37 13.95
CA ILE A 79 -26.80 -12.75 15.24
C ILE A 79 -26.82 -11.21 15.15
N THR A 80 -26.50 -10.64 13.98
CA THR A 80 -26.52 -9.20 13.68
C THR A 80 -27.18 -8.89 12.34
N GLU A 81 -27.60 -7.64 12.15
CA GLU A 81 -28.19 -7.15 10.87
C GLU A 81 -27.17 -7.18 9.71
N SER A 82 -25.88 -7.07 10.00
CA SER A 82 -24.76 -7.23 9.06
C SER A 82 -24.53 -8.69 8.65
N ARG A 83 -25.44 -9.61 9.00
CA ARG A 83 -25.36 -11.06 8.72
C ARG A 83 -24.11 -11.71 9.33
N GLU A 84 -23.68 -11.29 10.51
CA GLU A 84 -22.54 -11.92 11.18
C GLU A 84 -23.01 -13.11 12.01
N THR A 85 -22.29 -14.22 11.91
CA THR A 85 -22.49 -15.39 12.79
C THR A 85 -21.74 -15.21 14.11
N VAL A 86 -21.98 -16.12 15.07
CA VAL A 86 -21.20 -16.17 16.32
C VAL A 86 -19.70 -16.22 16.05
N LEU A 87 -19.26 -16.92 14.99
CA LEU A 87 -17.85 -17.04 14.66
C LEU A 87 -17.26 -15.68 14.25
N HIS A 88 -17.96 -14.92 13.39
CA HIS A 88 -17.50 -13.61 12.91
C HIS A 88 -17.21 -12.65 14.08
N ILE A 89 -18.08 -12.63 15.08
CA ILE A 89 -17.89 -11.79 16.27
C ILE A 89 -16.80 -12.36 17.18
N ALA A 90 -16.81 -13.67 17.43
CA ALA A 90 -15.85 -14.32 18.34
C ALA A 90 -14.40 -14.15 17.89
N VAL A 91 -14.14 -14.20 16.58
CA VAL A 91 -12.77 -14.12 16.03
C VAL A 91 -12.15 -12.72 16.11
N MET A 92 -12.97 -11.68 16.31
CA MET A 92 -12.49 -10.33 16.58
C MET A 92 -11.98 -10.17 18.02
N GLY A 93 -12.37 -11.08 18.92
CA GLY A 93 -11.81 -11.20 20.25
C GLY A 93 -10.46 -11.94 20.25
N LYS A 94 -9.78 -11.92 21.41
CA LYS A 94 -8.49 -12.62 21.59
C LYS A 94 -8.61 -14.03 22.20
N SER A 95 -9.84 -14.51 22.47
CA SER A 95 -10.07 -15.79 23.13
C SER A 95 -10.04 -16.95 22.14
N TYR A 96 -8.84 -17.50 21.91
CA TYR A 96 -8.67 -18.64 20.99
C TYR A 96 -9.38 -19.91 21.46
N TRP A 97 -9.50 -20.15 22.77
CA TRP A 97 -10.22 -21.30 23.34
C TRP A 97 -11.70 -21.29 22.94
N PHE A 98 -12.32 -20.11 22.99
CA PHE A 98 -13.72 -19.98 22.61
C PHE A 98 -13.91 -20.24 21.12
N VAL A 99 -13.02 -19.71 20.28
CA VAL A 99 -13.06 -19.97 18.84
C VAL A 99 -12.80 -21.46 18.55
N GLU A 100 -11.86 -22.11 19.22
CA GLU A 100 -11.59 -23.54 19.06
C GLU A 100 -12.82 -24.39 19.39
N TYR A 101 -13.52 -24.06 20.47
CA TYR A 101 -14.80 -24.69 20.82
C TYR A 101 -15.85 -24.48 19.73
N LEU A 102 -16.08 -23.24 19.27
CA LEU A 102 -17.06 -22.96 18.20
C LEU A 102 -16.73 -23.72 16.91
N VAL A 103 -15.47 -23.72 16.49
CA VAL A 103 -14.99 -24.44 15.29
C VAL A 103 -15.14 -25.95 15.44
N SER A 104 -15.09 -26.49 16.67
CA SER A 104 -15.34 -27.91 16.93
C SER A 104 -16.80 -28.31 16.66
N LEU A 105 -17.74 -27.38 16.82
CA LEU A 105 -19.18 -27.59 16.55
C LEU A 105 -19.55 -27.41 15.07
N MET A 106 -18.67 -26.79 14.28
CA MET A 106 -18.92 -26.42 12.88
C MET A 106 -18.41 -27.46 11.87
N GLN A 107 -19.14 -27.60 10.77
CA GLN A 107 -18.70 -28.28 9.55
C GLN A 107 -17.83 -27.34 8.71
N LYS A 108 -17.19 -27.87 7.65
CA LYS A 108 -16.30 -27.07 6.81
C LYS A 108 -17.05 -25.94 6.11
N GLU A 109 -18.25 -26.25 5.63
CA GLU A 109 -19.15 -25.35 4.90
C GLU A 109 -19.70 -24.24 5.80
N ASP A 110 -19.78 -24.48 7.12
CA ASP A 110 -20.18 -23.46 8.10
C ASP A 110 -19.11 -22.36 8.26
N LEU A 111 -17.84 -22.72 8.08
CA LEU A 111 -16.74 -21.76 8.15
C LEU A 111 -16.68 -20.85 6.92
N GLU A 112 -17.30 -21.27 5.81
CA GLU A 112 -17.37 -20.54 4.55
C GLU A 112 -18.50 -19.50 4.53
N LEU A 113 -19.30 -19.42 5.59
CA LEU A 113 -20.35 -18.42 5.71
C LEU A 113 -19.77 -17.00 5.67
N GLN A 114 -20.41 -16.14 4.88
CA GLN A 114 -20.02 -14.77 4.62
C GLN A 114 -21.02 -13.79 5.24
N ASN A 115 -20.51 -12.71 5.82
CA ASN A 115 -21.34 -11.59 6.28
C ASN A 115 -21.86 -10.74 5.10
N ALA A 116 -22.57 -9.64 5.39
CA ALA A 116 -23.13 -8.74 4.37
C ALA A 116 -22.07 -8.09 3.45
N ASN A 117 -20.81 -8.01 3.89
CA ASN A 117 -19.68 -7.52 3.08
C ASN A 117 -18.98 -8.65 2.30
N GLY A 118 -19.56 -9.86 2.28
CA GLY A 118 -18.93 -11.05 1.70
C GLY A 118 -17.74 -11.58 2.50
N GLN A 119 -17.48 -11.09 3.71
CA GLN A 119 -16.29 -11.49 4.47
C GLN A 119 -16.55 -12.78 5.22
N THR A 120 -15.62 -13.73 5.11
CA THR A 120 -15.57 -14.89 6.00
C THR A 120 -14.95 -14.53 7.35
N ALA A 121 -15.10 -15.41 8.34
CA ALA A 121 -14.39 -15.26 9.61
C ALA A 121 -12.86 -15.16 9.44
N LEU A 122 -12.27 -15.84 8.44
CA LEU A 122 -10.84 -15.76 8.17
C LEU A 122 -10.43 -14.36 7.66
N CYS A 123 -11.26 -13.69 6.87
CA CYS A 123 -11.01 -12.30 6.45
C CYS A 123 -10.93 -11.36 7.67
N LEU A 124 -11.87 -11.48 8.62
CA LEU A 124 -11.86 -10.67 9.85
C LEU A 124 -10.63 -10.96 10.72
N VAL A 125 -10.24 -12.23 10.85
CA VAL A 125 -9.01 -12.65 11.54
C VAL A 125 -7.77 -12.06 10.89
N ALA A 126 -7.73 -12.03 9.56
CA ALA A 126 -6.61 -11.50 8.79
C ALA A 126 -6.44 -9.99 9.02
N MET A 127 -7.55 -9.24 9.04
CA MET A 127 -7.57 -7.82 9.40
C MET A 127 -7.08 -7.58 10.83
N ALA A 128 -7.51 -8.42 11.78
CA ALA A 128 -7.11 -8.33 13.19
C ALA A 128 -5.66 -8.76 13.45
N GLY A 129 -5.11 -9.64 12.60
CA GLY A 129 -3.77 -10.21 12.75
C GLY A 129 -3.68 -11.34 13.77
N HIS A 130 -4.78 -12.03 14.06
CA HIS A 130 -4.82 -13.11 15.06
C HIS A 130 -4.34 -14.46 14.51
N VAL A 131 -3.02 -14.61 14.34
CA VAL A 131 -2.40 -15.77 13.67
C VAL A 131 -2.77 -17.12 14.29
N LYS A 132 -2.88 -17.19 15.63
CA LYS A 132 -3.30 -18.42 16.32
C LYS A 132 -4.72 -18.84 15.92
N ILE A 133 -5.63 -17.89 15.79
CA ILE A 133 -7.02 -18.14 15.38
C ILE A 133 -7.06 -18.53 13.90
N ALA A 134 -6.28 -17.86 13.04
CA ALA A 134 -6.18 -18.23 11.62
C ALA A 134 -5.74 -19.69 11.45
N LYS A 135 -4.74 -20.14 12.22
CA LYS A 135 -4.28 -21.54 12.21
C LYS A 135 -5.38 -22.53 12.58
N ILE A 136 -6.26 -22.20 13.53
CA ILE A 136 -7.41 -23.05 13.91
C ILE A 136 -8.39 -23.17 12.73
N LEU A 137 -8.76 -22.04 12.12
CA LEU A 137 -9.71 -22.00 11.00
C LEU A 137 -9.17 -22.75 9.77
N VAL A 138 -7.96 -22.42 9.34
CA VAL A 138 -7.31 -23.01 8.15
C VAL A 138 -7.05 -24.50 8.33
N LYS A 139 -6.75 -24.96 9.56
CA LYS A 139 -6.60 -26.40 9.86
C LYS A 139 -7.90 -27.17 9.65
N LYS A 140 -9.05 -26.56 9.97
CA LYS A 140 -10.36 -27.18 9.79
C LYS A 140 -10.83 -27.11 8.33
N ASN A 141 -10.66 -25.96 7.68
CA ASN A 141 -10.98 -25.78 6.27
C ASN A 141 -9.95 -24.90 5.56
N HIS A 142 -9.16 -25.51 4.66
CA HIS A 142 -8.13 -24.81 3.89
C HIS A 142 -8.72 -23.94 2.77
N ALA A 143 -9.93 -24.24 2.29
CA ALA A 143 -10.59 -23.49 1.22
C ALA A 143 -10.86 -22.02 1.60
N LEU A 144 -10.92 -21.71 2.90
CA LEU A 144 -11.10 -20.36 3.43
C LEU A 144 -10.05 -19.36 2.93
N LEU A 145 -8.84 -19.84 2.62
CA LEU A 145 -7.76 -19.00 2.08
C LEU A 145 -8.11 -18.45 0.69
N ASP A 146 -9.00 -19.14 -0.02
CA ASP A 146 -9.36 -18.90 -1.41
C ASP A 146 -10.77 -18.28 -1.59
N ILE A 147 -11.45 -17.90 -0.50
CA ILE A 147 -12.79 -17.26 -0.56
C ILE A 147 -12.63 -15.73 -0.54
N PRO A 148 -13.00 -15.03 -1.63
CA PRO A 148 -12.95 -13.58 -1.69
C PRO A 148 -14.12 -12.93 -0.94
N ASP A 149 -13.94 -11.67 -0.54
CA ASP A 149 -15.03 -10.81 -0.10
C ASP A 149 -15.86 -10.24 -1.26
N SER A 150 -16.83 -9.36 -0.97
CA SER A 150 -17.67 -8.76 -2.00
C SER A 150 -16.90 -7.88 -3.01
N GLN A 151 -15.66 -7.48 -2.68
CA GLN A 151 -14.78 -6.72 -3.56
C GLN A 151 -13.79 -7.61 -4.32
N GLY A 152 -13.91 -8.94 -4.20
CA GLY A 152 -12.97 -9.87 -4.81
C GLY A 152 -11.67 -10.05 -4.02
N MET A 153 -11.59 -9.53 -2.79
CA MET A 153 -10.34 -9.47 -2.03
C MET A 153 -10.20 -10.65 -1.06
N MET A 154 -9.00 -11.25 -1.09
CA MET A 154 -8.68 -12.46 -0.33
C MET A 154 -8.23 -12.13 1.10
N PRO A 155 -8.25 -13.09 2.05
CA PRO A 155 -7.75 -12.87 3.41
C PRO A 155 -6.30 -12.35 3.44
N LEU A 156 -5.44 -12.82 2.53
CA LEU A 156 -4.05 -12.33 2.43
C LEU A 156 -3.97 -10.83 2.13
N TYR A 157 -4.83 -10.33 1.24
CA TYR A 157 -4.92 -8.89 0.95
C TYR A 157 -5.31 -8.11 2.19
N MET A 158 -6.31 -8.58 2.94
CA MET A 158 -6.72 -7.93 4.19
C MET A 158 -5.57 -7.85 5.20
N ALA A 159 -4.79 -8.92 5.36
CA ALA A 159 -3.62 -8.88 6.25
C ALA A 159 -2.58 -7.84 5.79
N ALA A 160 -2.34 -7.72 4.48
CA ALA A 160 -1.39 -6.74 3.92
C ALA A 160 -1.90 -5.30 4.07
N LEU A 161 -3.17 -5.06 3.78
CA LEU A 161 -3.83 -3.75 3.92
C LEU A 161 -3.75 -3.22 5.36
N TYR A 162 -3.92 -4.10 6.35
CA TYR A 162 -3.86 -3.73 7.77
C TYR A 162 -2.46 -3.90 8.40
N GLY A 163 -1.43 -4.14 7.58
CA GLY A 163 -0.03 -4.24 8.01
C GLY A 163 0.27 -5.37 9.00
N LYS A 164 -0.49 -6.47 8.94
CA LYS A 164 -0.36 -7.59 9.89
C LYS A 164 0.76 -8.54 9.48
N HIS A 165 2.01 -8.13 9.66
CA HIS A 165 3.22 -8.82 9.17
C HIS A 165 3.24 -10.35 9.37
N ASP A 166 3.12 -10.84 10.61
CA ASP A 166 3.11 -12.29 10.90
C ASP A 166 1.95 -13.03 10.22
N MET A 167 0.79 -12.36 10.11
CA MET A 167 -0.37 -12.92 9.43
C MET A 167 -0.15 -12.99 7.93
N VAL A 168 0.44 -11.95 7.33
CA VAL A 168 0.79 -11.94 5.90
C VAL A 168 1.77 -13.07 5.60
N LYS A 169 2.83 -13.23 6.41
CA LYS A 169 3.75 -14.37 6.26
C LYS A 169 3.05 -15.71 6.37
N TYR A 170 2.18 -15.88 7.37
CA TYR A 170 1.41 -17.10 7.54
C TYR A 170 0.52 -17.38 6.32
N LEU A 171 -0.32 -16.43 5.92
CA LEU A 171 -1.27 -16.59 4.82
C LEU A 171 -0.54 -16.79 3.48
N TYR A 172 0.53 -16.05 3.21
CA TYR A 172 1.27 -16.16 1.95
C TYR A 172 1.83 -17.57 1.70
N HIS A 173 2.41 -18.19 2.75
CA HIS A 173 2.93 -19.56 2.65
C HIS A 173 1.83 -20.61 2.59
N ASN A 174 0.66 -20.35 3.19
CA ASN A 174 -0.45 -21.31 3.19
C ASN A 174 -1.34 -21.18 1.94
N SER A 175 -1.45 -20.00 1.32
CA SER A 175 -2.23 -19.75 0.10
C SER A 175 -1.47 -20.13 -1.18
N GLN A 176 -0.58 -21.12 -1.09
CA GLN A 176 0.28 -21.59 -2.17
C GLN A 176 0.99 -20.45 -2.93
N LYS A 177 1.37 -19.36 -2.24
CA LYS A 177 2.00 -18.18 -2.88
C LYS A 177 1.17 -17.59 -4.03
N MET A 178 -0.16 -17.59 -3.89
CA MET A 178 -1.12 -16.97 -4.84
C MET A 178 -1.19 -17.68 -6.22
N THR A 179 -0.90 -19.00 -6.29
CA THR A 179 -0.97 -19.79 -7.54
C THR A 179 -2.38 -20.22 -7.94
N GLY A 180 -3.37 -20.08 -7.05
CA GLY A 180 -4.74 -20.54 -7.28
C GLY A 180 -5.47 -19.83 -8.43
N GLN A 181 -6.53 -20.47 -8.92
CA GLN A 181 -7.36 -20.02 -10.05
C GLN A 181 -8.08 -18.69 -9.79
N PHE A 182 -8.36 -18.40 -8.52
CA PHE A 182 -9.04 -17.19 -8.05
C PHE A 182 -8.12 -15.97 -8.02
N TRP A 183 -6.80 -16.17 -8.18
CA TRP A 183 -5.82 -15.10 -8.19
C TRP A 183 -5.64 -14.53 -9.59
N THR A 184 -6.16 -13.32 -9.81
CA THR A 184 -5.91 -12.52 -11.01
C THR A 184 -4.57 -11.79 -10.90
N HIS A 185 -4.05 -11.30 -12.04
CA HIS A 185 -2.87 -10.44 -12.03
C HIS A 185 -3.10 -9.17 -11.19
N GLN A 186 -4.31 -8.59 -11.28
CA GLN A 186 -4.69 -7.39 -10.54
C GLN A 186 -4.66 -7.62 -9.02
N ASN A 187 -5.36 -8.64 -8.51
CA ASN A 187 -5.44 -8.85 -7.06
C ASN A 187 -4.08 -9.25 -6.46
N ARG A 188 -3.22 -9.93 -7.24
CA ARG A 188 -1.82 -10.18 -6.85
C ARG A 188 -1.01 -8.88 -6.77
N ALA A 189 -1.16 -8.00 -7.75
CA ALA A 189 -0.52 -6.69 -7.74
C ALA A 189 -1.00 -5.84 -6.55
N ASP A 190 -2.28 -5.91 -6.20
CA ASP A 190 -2.84 -5.19 -5.06
C ASP A 190 -2.25 -5.67 -3.73
N VAL A 191 -2.05 -6.99 -3.55
CA VAL A 191 -1.33 -7.53 -2.37
C VAL A 191 0.09 -6.98 -2.29
N LEU A 192 0.82 -6.91 -3.40
CA LEU A 192 2.16 -6.34 -3.45
C LEU A 192 2.15 -4.85 -3.08
N VAL A 193 1.25 -4.08 -3.69
CA VAL A 193 1.07 -2.65 -3.43
C VAL A 193 0.78 -2.40 -1.94
N LYS A 194 -0.20 -3.11 -1.37
CA LYS A 194 -0.54 -2.97 0.05
C LYS A 194 0.57 -3.42 0.99
N SER A 195 1.36 -4.41 0.60
CA SER A 195 2.55 -4.81 1.37
C SER A 195 3.57 -3.66 1.45
N VAL A 196 3.80 -2.94 0.33
CA VAL A 196 4.73 -1.79 0.29
C VAL A 196 4.15 -0.56 0.99
N GLU A 197 2.86 -0.26 0.81
CA GLU A 197 2.17 0.81 1.55
C GLU A 197 2.32 0.63 3.07
N SER A 198 2.12 -0.60 3.54
CA SER A 198 2.21 -1.00 4.96
C SER A 198 3.64 -1.29 5.45
N ASN A 199 4.68 -0.96 4.67
CA ASN A 199 6.10 -1.14 5.02
C ASN A 199 6.54 -2.61 5.24
N LEU A 200 5.82 -3.58 4.69
CA LEU A 200 6.16 -5.01 4.73
C LEU A 200 7.16 -5.36 3.61
N PHE A 201 8.31 -4.69 3.57
CA PHE A 201 9.27 -4.78 2.46
C PHE A 201 9.88 -6.17 2.28
N ASP A 202 10.05 -6.93 3.36
CA ASP A 202 10.54 -8.31 3.30
C ASP A 202 9.53 -9.25 2.62
N VAL A 203 8.24 -9.09 2.93
CA VAL A 203 7.17 -9.80 2.24
C VAL A 203 7.08 -9.35 0.78
N ALA A 204 7.11 -8.04 0.52
CA ALA A 204 7.06 -7.51 -0.85
C ALA A 204 8.22 -8.03 -1.70
N LEU A 205 9.43 -8.09 -1.12
CA LEU A 205 10.60 -8.69 -1.75
C LEU A 205 10.37 -10.18 -2.05
N GLN A 206 9.84 -10.93 -1.08
CA GLN A 206 9.51 -12.34 -1.26
C GLN A 206 8.49 -12.53 -2.40
N ILE A 207 7.44 -11.71 -2.45
CA ILE A 207 6.42 -11.75 -3.50
C ILE A 207 7.04 -11.55 -4.88
N VAL A 208 7.86 -10.52 -5.07
CA VAL A 208 8.47 -10.24 -6.39
C VAL A 208 9.53 -11.28 -6.75
N THR A 209 10.21 -11.87 -5.77
CA THR A 209 11.16 -12.97 -6.00
C THR A 209 10.45 -14.24 -6.45
N ASP A 210 9.34 -14.60 -5.80
CA ASP A 210 8.53 -15.75 -6.16
C ASP A 210 7.73 -15.50 -7.46
N ARG A 211 7.42 -14.23 -7.79
CA ARG A 211 6.63 -13.80 -8.94
C ARG A 211 7.23 -12.58 -9.66
N PRO A 212 8.25 -12.79 -10.50
CA PRO A 212 8.91 -11.71 -11.22
C PRO A 212 7.98 -10.93 -12.16
N GLU A 213 6.85 -11.52 -12.58
CA GLU A 213 5.84 -10.84 -13.40
C GLU A 213 5.25 -9.58 -12.72
N LEU A 214 5.20 -9.56 -11.38
CA LEU A 214 4.67 -8.43 -10.61
C LEU A 214 5.70 -7.30 -10.44
N ALA A 215 6.95 -7.51 -10.84
CA ALA A 215 8.03 -6.52 -10.71
C ALA A 215 7.79 -5.27 -11.57
N ILE A 216 7.10 -5.40 -12.71
CA ILE A 216 6.77 -4.28 -13.59
C ILE A 216 5.54 -3.57 -13.02
N ASN A 217 5.76 -2.77 -11.98
CA ASN A 217 4.70 -2.06 -11.29
C ASN A 217 5.14 -0.62 -10.95
N GLY A 218 4.70 0.34 -11.78
CA GLY A 218 5.00 1.75 -11.59
C GLY A 218 4.42 2.34 -10.30
N HIS A 219 3.31 1.79 -9.80
CA HIS A 219 2.73 2.23 -8.53
C HIS A 219 3.65 1.89 -7.36
N VAL A 220 4.19 0.66 -7.33
CA VAL A 220 5.18 0.25 -6.31
C VAL A 220 6.44 1.12 -6.38
N LEU A 221 6.92 1.42 -7.58
CA LEU A 221 8.07 2.32 -7.77
C LEU A 221 7.79 3.71 -7.17
N GLY A 222 6.61 4.27 -7.44
CA GLY A 222 6.16 5.54 -6.87
C GLY A 222 5.98 5.51 -5.35
N LEU A 223 5.55 4.39 -4.77
CA LEU A 223 5.49 4.22 -3.31
C LEU A 223 6.86 4.18 -2.66
N LEU A 224 7.81 3.47 -3.28
CA LEU A 224 9.21 3.41 -2.82
C LEU A 224 9.86 4.78 -2.86
N ALA A 225 9.65 5.56 -3.92
CA ALA A 225 10.12 6.94 -4.02
C ALA A 225 9.69 7.80 -2.83
N ARG A 226 8.49 7.58 -2.29
CA ARG A 226 7.92 8.34 -1.17
C ARG A 226 8.35 7.87 0.22
N LYS A 227 9.21 6.86 0.33
CA LYS A 227 9.59 6.24 1.61
C LYS A 227 11.12 6.23 1.81
N PRO A 228 11.75 7.40 2.03
CA PRO A 228 13.22 7.48 2.23
C PRO A 228 13.71 6.62 3.40
N TYR A 229 12.95 6.59 4.50
CA TYR A 229 13.25 5.81 5.70
C TYR A 229 13.39 4.29 5.44
N ALA A 230 12.81 3.77 4.35
CA ALA A 230 12.89 2.37 4.00
C ALA A 230 14.29 1.95 3.49
N PHE A 231 15.07 2.94 3.02
CA PHE A 231 16.43 2.77 2.51
C PHE A 231 17.48 3.08 3.56
N ASP A 232 17.10 3.77 4.64
CA ASP A 232 17.96 4.01 5.78
C ASP A 232 18.32 2.67 6.43
N LYS A 233 19.62 2.49 6.69
CA LYS A 233 20.08 1.35 7.47
C LYS A 233 19.51 1.52 8.88
N GLU A 234 18.94 0.47 9.46
CA GLU A 234 18.74 0.39 10.91
C GLU A 234 20.11 0.36 11.61
N GLU A 235 20.83 1.49 11.60
CA GLU A 235 22.09 1.65 12.32
C GLU A 235 21.75 2.16 13.72
N HIS A 236 21.77 1.26 14.71
CA HIS A 236 21.85 1.67 16.11
C HIS A 236 22.99 2.69 16.27
N HIS A 237 22.71 3.85 16.87
CA HIS A 237 23.66 4.95 17.11
C HIS A 237 25.03 4.51 17.65
N ILE A 238 25.10 3.36 18.32
CA ILE A 238 26.29 2.72 18.86
C ILE A 238 27.25 2.25 17.75
N ILE A 239 26.72 1.68 16.65
CA ILE A 239 27.51 1.16 15.52
C ILE A 239 28.09 2.32 14.71
N ARG A 240 27.36 3.44 14.59
CA ARG A 240 27.87 4.68 13.96
C ARG A 240 29.08 5.25 14.73
N ARG A 241 29.09 5.18 16.07
CA ARG A 241 30.24 5.59 16.89
C ARG A 241 31.42 4.63 16.79
N LEU A 242 31.17 3.33 16.71
CA LEU A 242 32.23 2.30 16.60
C LEU A 242 32.86 2.25 15.19
N LYS A 243 32.10 2.53 14.12
CA LYS A 243 32.62 2.68 12.75
C LYS A 243 33.62 3.83 12.61
N CYS A 244 33.49 4.90 13.39
CA CYS A 244 34.47 5.99 13.40
C CYS A 244 35.81 5.61 14.04
N TRP A 245 35.93 4.42 14.66
CA TRP A 245 37.16 4.02 15.34
C TRP A 245 37.86 2.79 14.72
N LEU A 246 37.15 1.95 13.95
CA LEU A 246 37.68 0.73 13.36
C LEU A 246 37.32 0.59 11.87
N CYS A 247 37.92 1.42 11.03
CA CYS A 247 38.08 1.11 9.61
C CYS A 247 39.14 0.01 9.48
N LEU A 248 38.74 -1.27 9.37
CA LEU A 248 39.55 -2.35 8.74
C LEU A 248 38.86 -3.73 8.61
N MET A 249 37.55 -3.87 8.81
CA MET A 249 36.85 -5.12 8.48
C MET A 249 35.76 -4.89 7.44
N ARG A 250 35.86 -5.61 6.32
CA ARG A 250 34.89 -5.68 5.22
C ARG A 250 33.65 -6.44 5.70
N ILE A 251 32.78 -5.75 6.43
CA ILE A 251 31.49 -6.28 6.85
C ILE A 251 30.62 -6.41 5.58
N PRO A 252 30.00 -7.57 5.30
CA PRO A 252 29.05 -7.69 4.20
C PRO A 252 27.92 -6.67 4.41
N ASN A 253 27.74 -5.78 3.43
CA ASN A 253 26.74 -4.73 3.48
C ASN A 253 25.36 -5.39 3.46
N MET A 254 24.69 -5.49 4.61
CA MET A 254 23.31 -5.96 4.72
C MET A 254 22.41 -4.86 4.12
N GLU A 255 21.98 -5.03 2.87
CA GLU A 255 21.11 -4.09 2.17
C GLU A 255 19.68 -4.17 2.69
N SER A 256 18.98 -3.04 2.80
CA SER A 256 17.57 -3.04 3.23
C SER A 256 16.70 -3.81 2.23
N HIS A 257 15.65 -4.46 2.72
CA HIS A 257 14.71 -5.18 1.86
C HIS A 257 14.07 -4.26 0.81
N ALA A 258 13.86 -2.98 1.15
CA ALA A 258 13.34 -1.98 0.21
C ALA A 258 14.33 -1.65 -0.91
N LEU A 259 15.63 -1.58 -0.62
CA LEU A 259 16.67 -1.38 -1.64
C LEU A 259 16.77 -2.59 -2.57
N GLN A 260 16.74 -3.79 -2.01
CA GLN A 260 16.72 -5.03 -2.80
C GLN A 260 15.47 -5.09 -3.70
N LEU A 261 14.31 -4.75 -3.15
CA LEU A 261 13.05 -4.67 -3.89
C LEU A 261 13.12 -3.65 -5.03
N LEU A 262 13.63 -2.44 -4.76
CA LEU A 262 13.82 -1.39 -5.76
C LEU A 262 14.69 -1.89 -6.92
N ARG A 263 15.81 -2.55 -6.62
CA ARG A 263 16.72 -3.08 -7.64
C ARG A 263 16.07 -4.11 -8.54
N ILE A 264 15.30 -5.03 -7.97
CA ILE A 264 14.62 -6.06 -8.76
C ILE A 264 13.56 -5.42 -9.67
N ILE A 265 12.73 -4.54 -9.12
CA ILE A 265 11.69 -3.80 -9.86
C ILE A 265 12.34 -3.00 -10.99
N TRP A 266 13.34 -2.19 -10.66
CA TRP A 266 14.02 -1.32 -11.62
C TRP A 266 14.74 -2.11 -12.70
N ALA A 267 15.39 -3.22 -12.37
CA ALA A 267 16.05 -4.09 -13.34
C ALA A 267 15.08 -4.73 -14.35
N GLN A 268 13.79 -4.90 -14.01
CA GLN A 268 12.78 -5.34 -14.97
C GLN A 268 12.24 -4.16 -15.80
N ILE A 269 12.00 -3.00 -15.19
CA ILE A 269 11.48 -1.81 -15.89
C ILE A 269 12.47 -1.33 -16.96
N VAL A 270 13.78 -1.29 -16.67
CA VAL A 270 14.81 -0.80 -17.62
C VAL A 270 14.92 -1.68 -18.88
N LYS A 271 14.39 -2.91 -18.87
CA LYS A 271 14.35 -3.77 -20.07
C LYS A 271 13.24 -3.39 -21.06
N LEU A 272 12.30 -2.55 -20.65
CA LEU A 272 11.17 -2.12 -21.48
C LEU A 272 11.62 -1.08 -22.53
N PRO A 273 10.84 -0.89 -23.61
CA PRO A 273 11.06 0.21 -24.54
C PRO A 273 11.01 1.56 -23.81
N LYS A 274 11.83 2.53 -24.25
CA LYS A 274 11.90 3.87 -23.64
C LYS A 274 10.53 4.50 -23.39
N VAL A 275 9.61 4.39 -24.36
CA VAL A 275 8.25 4.94 -24.24
C VAL A 275 7.53 4.38 -23.00
N GLU A 276 7.61 3.07 -22.76
CA GLU A 276 6.97 2.43 -21.61
C GLU A 276 7.64 2.82 -20.29
N ILE A 277 8.98 2.94 -20.26
CA ILE A 277 9.71 3.43 -19.10
C ILE A 277 9.25 4.85 -18.74
N ASP A 278 9.18 5.73 -19.75
CA ASP A 278 8.76 7.11 -19.57
C ASP A 278 7.30 7.20 -19.10
N GLU A 279 6.39 6.35 -19.59
CA GLU A 279 5.01 6.24 -19.07
C GLU A 279 4.98 5.78 -17.59
N ILE A 280 5.80 4.79 -17.23
CA ILE A 280 5.87 4.27 -15.86
C ILE A 280 6.41 5.34 -14.90
N LEU A 281 7.47 6.06 -15.29
CA LEU A 281 8.06 7.14 -14.50
C LEU A 281 7.15 8.38 -14.42
N ARG A 282 6.35 8.62 -15.46
CA ARG A 282 5.30 9.63 -15.46
C ARG A 282 4.20 9.30 -14.47
N GLY A 283 3.83 8.04 -14.34
CA GLY A 283 2.73 7.60 -13.48
C GLY A 283 1.35 8.05 -13.98
N PRO A 284 0.27 7.74 -13.25
CA PRO A 284 -1.07 8.18 -13.62
C PRO A 284 -1.16 9.72 -13.61
N PRO A 285 -1.96 10.32 -14.51
CA PRO A 285 -2.18 11.77 -14.49
C PRO A 285 -2.80 12.20 -13.16
N ASP A 286 -2.33 13.31 -12.60
CA ASP A 286 -2.91 13.89 -11.38
C ASP A 286 -4.41 14.14 -11.60
N GLN A 287 -5.24 13.58 -10.72
CA GLN A 287 -6.64 13.97 -10.61
C GLN A 287 -6.64 15.38 -9.98
N THR A 288 -7.07 16.38 -10.75
CA THR A 288 -7.06 17.80 -10.37
C THR A 288 -7.72 18.04 -9.02
N GLU A 289 -6.96 18.49 -8.00
CA GLU A 289 -7.32 19.21 -6.75
C GLU A 289 -8.56 18.79 -5.91
N GLY A 290 -9.37 17.83 -6.35
CA GLY A 290 -10.46 17.23 -5.59
C GLY A 290 -9.94 16.29 -4.51
N ASP A 291 -8.77 15.71 -4.73
CA ASP A 291 -8.23 14.62 -3.89
C ASP A 291 -7.44 15.07 -2.67
N GLU A 292 -7.04 16.33 -2.51
CA GLU A 292 -6.59 16.78 -1.17
C GLU A 292 -7.77 16.88 -0.22
N LYS A 293 -8.94 17.30 -0.74
CA LYS A 293 -10.19 17.16 0.00
C LYS A 293 -10.59 15.69 0.11
N GLN A 294 -10.34 14.84 -0.88
CA GLN A 294 -10.75 13.43 -0.86
C GLN A 294 -9.84 12.51 -0.04
N THR A 295 -8.51 12.67 -0.04
CA THR A 295 -7.59 11.93 0.85
C THR A 295 -7.58 12.50 2.27
N HIS A 296 -7.75 13.81 2.46
CA HIS A 296 -8.05 14.35 3.80
C HIS A 296 -9.47 13.99 4.24
N SER A 297 -10.43 13.82 3.32
CA SER A 297 -11.79 13.28 3.57
C SER A 297 -11.80 11.77 3.74
N GLU A 298 -10.88 11.01 3.16
CA GLU A 298 -10.77 9.55 3.25
C GLU A 298 -10.01 9.18 4.50
N LYS A 299 -8.97 9.95 4.85
CA LYS A 299 -8.29 9.87 6.15
C LYS A 299 -9.19 10.42 7.26
N LYS A 300 -9.92 11.52 7.04
CA LYS A 300 -11.05 11.91 7.91
C LYS A 300 -12.17 10.91 7.87
N GLN A 301 -12.49 10.21 6.79
CA GLN A 301 -13.55 9.19 6.75
C GLN A 301 -13.09 7.92 7.43
N GLN A 302 -11.81 7.57 7.39
CA GLN A 302 -11.24 6.43 8.09
C GLN A 302 -11.08 6.73 9.58
N GLU A 303 -10.63 7.94 9.94
CA GLU A 303 -10.63 8.43 11.31
C GLU A 303 -12.06 8.66 11.81
N MET A 304 -12.99 9.12 10.98
CA MET A 304 -14.43 9.27 11.26
C MET A 304 -15.14 7.93 11.25
N LEU A 305 -14.67 6.89 10.56
CA LEU A 305 -15.17 5.51 10.61
C LEU A 305 -14.66 4.82 11.87
N LEU A 306 -13.42 5.10 12.26
CA LEU A 306 -12.84 4.68 13.55
C LEU A 306 -13.56 5.41 14.70
N LEU A 307 -13.77 6.73 14.58
CA LEU A 307 -14.60 7.51 15.50
C LEU A 307 -16.06 7.11 15.43
N LEU A 308 -16.65 6.78 14.27
CA LEU A 308 -18.03 6.29 14.11
C LEU A 308 -18.19 4.91 14.71
N ARG A 309 -17.12 4.10 14.74
CA ARG A 309 -17.10 2.79 15.38
C ARG A 309 -16.99 2.95 16.90
N THR A 310 -16.13 3.83 17.38
CA THR A 310 -16.03 4.20 18.81
C THR A 310 -17.28 4.97 19.29
N ILE A 311 -17.88 5.77 18.42
CA ILE A 311 -19.17 6.44 18.63
C ILE A 311 -20.29 5.41 18.48
N SER A 312 -20.26 4.41 17.59
CA SER A 312 -21.30 3.37 17.52
C SER A 312 -21.26 2.46 18.74
N GLU A 313 -20.07 2.20 19.28
CA GLU A 313 -19.87 1.52 20.57
C GLU A 313 -20.46 2.36 21.73
N ASN A 314 -20.54 3.69 21.59
CA ASN A 314 -21.15 4.60 22.55
C ASN A 314 -22.62 4.99 22.24
N VAL A 315 -23.06 4.87 20.98
CA VAL A 315 -24.40 5.20 20.44
C VAL A 315 -25.28 3.96 20.39
N ALA A 316 -24.73 2.76 20.54
CA ALA A 316 -25.47 1.59 21.04
C ALA A 316 -26.14 1.87 22.41
N LYS A 317 -25.84 3.01 23.06
CA LYS A 317 -26.52 3.53 24.25
C LYS A 317 -27.46 4.72 24.03
N MET A 318 -27.68 5.25 22.82
CA MET A 318 -28.62 6.37 22.63
C MET A 318 -29.52 6.20 21.40
N HIS A 319 -30.82 6.34 21.68
CA HIS A 319 -31.94 5.94 20.84
C HIS A 319 -32.04 6.69 19.51
N ALA A 320 -32.47 5.95 18.48
CA ALA A 320 -32.72 6.40 17.12
C ALA A 320 -33.77 7.53 17.03
N LYS A 321 -33.35 8.75 16.64
CA LYS A 321 -34.25 9.77 16.06
C LYS A 321 -33.62 11.00 15.38
N ILE A 322 -32.32 11.04 15.04
CA ILE A 322 -31.69 12.24 14.47
C ILE A 322 -30.89 11.93 13.18
N TYR A 323 -31.52 11.31 12.17
CA TYR A 323 -30.88 11.13 10.86
C TYR A 323 -31.74 11.60 9.65
N ASN A 324 -32.85 12.28 9.91
CA ASN A 324 -33.76 12.79 8.86
C ASN A 324 -33.75 14.32 8.71
N ILE A 325 -32.68 15.02 9.09
CA ILE A 325 -32.66 16.50 9.09
C ILE A 325 -31.62 17.14 8.15
N PHE A 326 -30.60 16.43 7.65
CA PHE A 326 -29.48 17.08 6.94
C PHE A 326 -29.34 16.77 5.45
N ARG A 327 -30.40 16.39 4.73
CA ARG A 327 -30.33 16.26 3.26
C ARG A 327 -31.35 17.17 2.57
N GLY A 328 -30.84 18.25 1.98
CA GLY A 328 -31.52 19.09 0.99
C GLY A 328 -30.68 19.18 -0.31
N PRO A 329 -31.30 19.30 -1.50
CA PRO A 329 -30.62 19.23 -2.79
C PRO A 329 -30.35 20.62 -3.39
N ALA A 330 -29.30 20.75 -4.21
CA ALA A 330 -29.20 21.80 -5.23
C ALA A 330 -28.20 21.44 -6.32
N ASP A 331 -28.66 21.57 -7.57
CA ASP A 331 -27.89 21.55 -8.81
C ASP A 331 -27.06 22.82 -8.99
N GLU A 332 -25.93 22.75 -9.69
CA GLU A 332 -25.47 23.85 -10.54
C GLU A 332 -24.52 23.38 -11.66
N LYS A 333 -24.87 23.74 -12.90
CA LYS A 333 -24.06 23.59 -14.11
C LYS A 333 -23.08 24.75 -14.22
N ALA A 334 -21.84 24.51 -14.65
CA ALA A 334 -21.03 25.53 -15.33
C ALA A 334 -20.01 24.94 -16.31
N ALA A 335 -19.76 25.72 -17.36
CA ALA A 335 -19.15 25.35 -18.63
C ALA A 335 -17.61 25.31 -18.63
N THR A 336 -17.11 24.40 -19.49
CA THR A 336 -15.96 24.50 -20.43
C THR A 336 -14.65 25.18 -20.01
N LYS A 337 -13.54 24.47 -20.28
CA LYS A 337 -12.44 24.91 -21.18
C LYS A 337 -11.40 23.80 -21.37
N ASN A 338 -11.15 23.46 -22.64
CA ASN A 338 -10.03 22.63 -23.06
C ASN A 338 -8.71 23.36 -22.75
N ALA A 339 -7.93 22.81 -21.81
CA ALA A 339 -6.56 23.23 -21.55
C ALA A 339 -5.60 22.14 -22.04
N SER A 340 -4.67 22.54 -22.92
CA SER A 340 -3.58 21.73 -23.45
C SER A 340 -2.73 21.12 -22.32
N LYS A 341 -2.65 19.78 -22.25
CA LYS A 341 -1.90 19.04 -21.23
C LYS A 341 -0.39 19.34 -21.28
N PRO A 342 0.25 19.84 -20.21
CA PRO A 342 1.69 19.69 -20.04
C PRO A 342 2.02 18.21 -19.75
N ARG A 343 3.08 17.73 -20.42
CA ARG A 343 3.53 16.34 -20.46
C ARG A 343 4.71 16.18 -19.50
N PHE A 344 4.49 15.55 -18.34
CA PHE A 344 5.60 15.17 -17.44
C PHE A 344 6.48 14.10 -18.11
N SER A 345 7.80 14.09 -17.89
CA SER A 345 8.64 12.96 -18.31
C SER A 345 9.02 12.04 -17.14
N SER A 346 8.95 12.48 -15.86
CA SER A 346 9.37 11.65 -14.70
C SER A 346 8.81 12.11 -13.33
N ARG A 347 7.50 12.02 -13.09
CA ARG A 347 6.84 12.43 -11.82
C ARG A 347 7.43 11.74 -10.59
N VAL A 348 7.74 10.44 -10.70
CA VAL A 348 8.28 9.64 -9.60
C VAL A 348 9.64 10.17 -9.11
N LEU A 349 10.49 10.62 -10.03
CA LEU A 349 11.83 11.11 -9.70
C LEU A 349 11.79 12.46 -8.97
N PHE A 350 10.93 13.38 -9.42
CA PHE A 350 10.76 14.67 -8.76
C PHE A 350 10.12 14.54 -7.38
N LEU A 351 9.17 13.61 -7.20
CA LEU A 351 8.60 13.30 -5.88
C LEU A 351 9.66 12.74 -4.92
N ALA A 352 10.54 11.86 -5.39
CA ALA A 352 11.67 11.38 -4.60
C ALA A 352 12.59 12.55 -4.19
N ALA A 353 12.81 13.51 -5.10
CA ALA A 353 13.65 14.68 -4.84
C ALA A 353 13.03 15.64 -3.81
N GLU A 354 11.72 15.85 -3.89
CA GLU A 354 10.96 16.68 -2.96
C GLU A 354 10.99 16.11 -1.52
N ILE A 355 10.88 14.79 -1.41
CA ILE A 355 10.88 14.08 -0.13
C ILE A 355 12.30 13.89 0.42
N GLY A 356 13.32 13.90 -0.43
CA GLY A 356 14.73 13.73 -0.05
C GLY A 356 15.20 12.28 -0.08
N ASN A 357 14.60 11.45 -0.93
CA ASN A 357 14.95 10.04 -1.05
C ASN A 357 16.20 9.85 -1.94
N THR A 358 17.37 10.22 -1.40
CA THR A 358 18.65 10.15 -2.10
C THR A 358 18.98 8.74 -2.56
N ALA A 359 18.77 7.72 -1.72
CA ALA A 359 19.11 6.34 -2.04
C ALA A 359 18.32 5.81 -3.25
N PHE A 360 17.03 6.12 -3.33
CA PHE A 360 16.20 5.80 -4.48
C PHE A 360 16.71 6.48 -5.75
N ILE A 361 16.97 7.80 -5.68
CA ILE A 361 17.43 8.60 -6.83
C ILE A 361 18.76 8.08 -7.37
N VAL A 362 19.73 7.81 -6.49
CA VAL A 362 21.04 7.26 -6.86
C VAL A 362 20.90 5.93 -7.60
N GLU A 363 20.08 5.01 -7.08
CA GLU A 363 19.90 3.69 -7.69
C GLU A 363 19.22 3.78 -9.06
N VAL A 364 18.20 4.63 -9.19
CA VAL A 364 17.48 4.84 -10.46
C VAL A 364 18.39 5.47 -11.52
N ILE A 365 19.09 6.56 -11.18
CA ILE A 365 19.99 7.28 -12.10
C ILE A 365 21.19 6.42 -12.51
N ARG A 366 21.72 5.60 -11.61
CA ARG A 366 22.88 4.73 -11.91
C ARG A 366 22.61 3.79 -13.09
N GLN A 367 21.39 3.29 -13.22
CA GLN A 367 21.01 2.39 -14.32
C GLN A 367 20.41 3.15 -15.52
N TYR A 368 19.92 4.37 -15.32
CA TYR A 368 19.27 5.17 -16.36
C TYR A 368 19.72 6.66 -16.29
N PRO A 369 20.99 6.96 -16.68
CA PRO A 369 21.62 8.25 -16.34
C PRO A 369 20.99 9.49 -16.99
N HIS A 370 20.28 9.35 -18.11
CA HIS A 370 19.70 10.50 -18.79
C HIS A 370 18.56 11.18 -18.02
N LEU A 371 18.00 10.52 -17.00
CA LEU A 371 17.01 11.11 -16.10
C LEU A 371 17.52 12.36 -15.38
N VAL A 372 18.85 12.51 -15.27
CA VAL A 372 19.50 13.70 -14.71
C VAL A 372 19.15 14.97 -15.48
N HIS A 373 18.82 14.86 -16.77
CA HIS A 373 18.46 15.99 -17.65
C HIS A 373 16.99 16.35 -17.62
N GLU A 374 16.16 15.50 -17.01
CA GLU A 374 14.73 15.73 -17.01
C GLU A 374 14.39 16.94 -16.16
N VAL A 375 13.47 17.74 -16.69
CA VAL A 375 12.92 18.92 -16.04
C VAL A 375 11.42 18.75 -15.87
N ASN A 376 10.90 19.27 -14.77
CA ASN A 376 9.46 19.25 -14.52
C ASN A 376 8.75 20.39 -15.29
N ASP A 377 7.44 20.51 -15.10
CA ASP A 377 6.64 21.56 -15.73
C ASP A 377 7.05 22.98 -15.34
N LYS A 378 7.80 23.17 -14.25
CA LYS A 378 8.37 24.46 -13.85
C LYS A 378 9.76 24.69 -14.43
N ASN A 379 10.21 23.85 -15.37
CA ASN A 379 11.58 23.83 -15.89
C ASN A 379 12.63 23.58 -14.79
N GLN A 380 12.24 22.93 -13.70
CA GLN A 380 13.13 22.62 -12.57
C GLN A 380 13.69 21.21 -12.73
N SER A 381 15.01 21.07 -12.58
CA SER A 381 15.65 19.76 -12.42
C SER A 381 15.46 19.21 -11.00
N ILE A 382 15.81 17.94 -10.79
CA ILE A 382 15.81 17.33 -9.45
C ILE A 382 16.68 18.09 -8.44
N PHE A 383 17.70 18.82 -8.92
CA PHE A 383 18.61 19.63 -8.10
C PHE A 383 17.98 20.94 -7.65
N HIS A 384 17.12 21.55 -8.47
CA HIS A 384 16.35 22.73 -8.05
C HIS A 384 15.44 22.36 -6.88
N ILE A 385 14.76 21.22 -6.98
CA ILE A 385 13.90 20.69 -5.92
C ILE A 385 14.73 20.35 -4.68
N ALA A 386 15.85 19.64 -4.84
CA ALA A 386 16.73 19.29 -3.73
C ALA A 386 17.24 20.52 -2.96
N VAL A 387 17.64 21.59 -3.66
CA VAL A 387 18.09 22.84 -3.04
C VAL A 387 16.93 23.57 -2.36
N SER A 388 15.75 23.65 -2.99
CA SER A 388 14.55 24.25 -2.38
C SER A 388 14.13 23.54 -1.10
N HIS A 389 14.32 22.22 -1.02
CA HIS A 389 13.91 21.38 0.12
C HIS A 389 15.06 21.00 1.07
N ARG A 390 16.28 21.51 0.83
CA ARG A 390 17.48 21.31 1.66
C ARG A 390 17.93 19.84 1.77
N HIS A 391 17.86 19.10 0.68
CA HIS A 391 18.30 17.70 0.62
C HIS A 391 19.75 17.58 0.14
N GLU A 392 20.69 17.68 1.08
CA GLU A 392 22.14 17.67 0.82
C GLU A 392 22.59 16.44 0.01
N GLY A 393 22.09 15.25 0.36
CA GLY A 393 22.50 14.01 -0.31
C GLY A 393 22.21 14.02 -1.81
N ILE A 394 21.13 14.66 -2.25
CA ILE A 394 20.80 14.80 -3.68
C ILE A 394 21.64 15.91 -4.31
N TYR A 395 21.79 17.05 -3.63
CA TYR A 395 22.64 18.13 -4.13
C TYR A 395 24.09 17.68 -4.37
N ASN A 396 24.65 16.89 -3.45
CA ASN A 396 26.02 16.37 -3.56
C ASN A 396 26.23 15.48 -4.81
N MET A 397 25.16 14.91 -5.38
CA MET A 397 25.26 14.17 -6.64
C MET A 397 25.68 15.07 -7.82
N LEU A 398 25.53 16.40 -7.74
CA LEU A 398 26.02 17.33 -8.78
C LEU A 398 27.52 17.18 -9.05
N TYR A 399 28.29 16.82 -8.03
CA TYR A 399 29.74 16.64 -8.15
C TYR A 399 30.09 15.34 -8.88
N ASP A 400 29.22 14.33 -8.80
CA ASP A 400 29.42 13.02 -9.43
C ASP A 400 29.05 13.02 -10.92
N ILE A 401 28.25 14.00 -11.36
CA ILE A 401 27.66 14.09 -12.70
C ILE A 401 28.62 14.73 -13.73
N GLY A 402 29.79 15.21 -13.30
CA GLY A 402 30.89 15.63 -14.17
C GLY A 402 30.54 16.81 -15.09
N SER A 403 30.70 16.64 -16.41
CA SER A 403 30.54 17.71 -17.42
C SER A 403 29.14 18.33 -17.47
N LEU A 404 28.13 17.60 -16.99
CA LEU A 404 26.74 18.01 -16.96
C LEU A 404 26.41 18.97 -15.80
N ARG A 405 27.31 19.07 -14.82
CA ARG A 405 27.18 19.98 -13.68
C ARG A 405 26.95 21.43 -14.14
N ASN A 406 27.71 21.88 -15.13
CA ASN A 406 27.63 23.27 -15.61
C ASN A 406 26.27 23.59 -16.22
N LEU A 407 25.71 22.66 -16.99
CA LEU A 407 24.38 22.82 -17.59
C LEU A 407 23.28 22.93 -16.53
N ILE A 408 23.40 22.14 -15.45
CA ILE A 408 22.40 22.12 -14.38
C ILE A 408 22.50 23.38 -13.50
N ILE A 409 23.71 23.88 -13.24
CA ILE A 409 23.92 25.11 -12.45
C ILE A 409 23.36 26.33 -13.17
N THR A 410 23.49 26.39 -14.50
CA THR A 410 22.98 27.50 -15.33
C THR A 410 21.52 27.35 -15.72
N LEU A 411 20.89 26.21 -15.44
CA LEU A 411 19.49 25.99 -15.75
C LEU A 411 18.63 26.93 -14.87
N GLU A 412 17.70 27.62 -15.52
CA GLU A 412 16.75 28.52 -14.87
C GLU A 412 15.36 27.90 -14.92
N ASP A 413 14.62 27.99 -13.82
CA ASP A 413 13.22 27.61 -13.80
C ASP A 413 12.33 28.62 -14.53
N LYS A 414 11.02 28.37 -14.58
CA LYS A 414 10.05 29.26 -15.26
C LYS A 414 10.04 30.70 -14.73
N ASP A 415 10.46 30.90 -13.50
CA ASP A 415 10.51 32.20 -12.84
C ASP A 415 11.90 32.87 -13.01
N GLY A 416 12.82 32.24 -13.74
CA GLY A 416 14.20 32.71 -13.94
C GLY A 416 15.13 32.36 -12.78
N ASN A 417 14.71 31.50 -11.84
CA ASN A 417 15.53 31.13 -10.70
C ASN A 417 16.44 29.96 -11.06
N ASN A 418 17.76 30.19 -10.96
CA ASN A 418 18.75 29.11 -10.93
C ASN A 418 18.93 28.56 -9.49
N LEU A 419 19.78 27.54 -9.33
CA LEU A 419 20.05 26.91 -8.03
C LEU A 419 20.47 27.90 -6.93
N LEU A 420 21.22 28.95 -7.28
CA LEU A 420 21.69 29.95 -6.31
C LEU A 420 20.53 30.81 -5.78
N HIS A 421 19.58 31.17 -6.64
CA HIS A 421 18.37 31.90 -6.23
C HIS A 421 17.54 31.06 -5.25
N LEU A 422 17.32 29.77 -5.55
CA LEU A 422 16.57 28.85 -4.69
C LEU A 422 17.28 28.56 -3.35
N ALA A 423 18.62 28.60 -3.33
CA ALA A 423 19.40 28.47 -2.10
C ALA A 423 19.18 29.66 -1.17
N GLY A 424 19.01 30.87 -1.72
CA GLY A 424 18.73 32.09 -0.96
C GLY A 424 17.26 32.27 -0.55
N GLU A 425 16.34 31.50 -1.12
CA GLU A 425 14.92 31.52 -0.75
C GLU A 425 14.66 30.80 0.58
N SER A 426 13.70 31.30 1.36
CA SER A 426 13.26 30.61 2.59
C SER A 426 12.64 29.25 2.26
N PRO A 427 12.96 28.17 2.99
CA PRO A 427 12.49 26.84 2.65
C PRO A 427 10.97 26.73 2.80
N LYS A 428 10.32 26.02 1.87
CA LYS A 428 8.86 25.84 1.81
C LYS A 428 8.29 24.88 2.87
N ILE A 429 9.14 24.18 3.63
CA ILE A 429 8.72 23.17 4.62
C ILE A 429 8.96 23.65 6.05
N ASN A 430 7.93 23.48 6.90
CA ASN A 430 7.85 23.72 8.35
C ASN A 430 8.88 22.95 9.23
N ARG A 431 9.99 22.44 8.69
CA ARG A 431 11.06 21.78 9.48
C ARG A 431 11.79 22.76 10.41
N LEU A 432 11.61 24.07 10.23
CA LEU A 432 12.36 25.11 10.91
C LEU A 432 11.58 25.90 11.96
N GLU A 433 10.32 25.57 12.27
CA GLU A 433 9.65 26.18 13.44
C GLU A 433 10.38 25.91 14.77
N ASN A 434 11.32 24.96 14.79
CA ASN A 434 12.12 24.60 15.97
C ASN A 434 13.58 25.10 15.96
N ILE A 435 14.02 25.90 14.97
CA ILE A 435 15.37 26.50 15.00
C ILE A 435 15.26 28.00 15.25
N PRO A 436 15.63 28.50 16.45
CA PRO A 436 15.53 29.91 16.76
C PRO A 436 16.64 30.70 16.03
N GLY A 437 16.25 31.50 15.05
CA GLY A 437 17.02 32.64 14.57
C GLY A 437 17.66 32.48 13.19
N VAL A 438 17.42 33.50 12.35
CA VAL A 438 17.97 33.68 10.98
C VAL A 438 19.50 33.54 10.93
N GLY A 439 20.22 33.88 12.01
CA GLY A 439 21.68 33.74 12.08
C GLY A 439 22.19 32.30 12.21
N LEU A 440 21.44 31.41 12.88
CA LEU A 440 21.77 29.98 12.98
C LEU A 440 21.42 29.26 11.67
N GLN A 441 20.36 29.72 11.00
CA GLN A 441 19.97 29.31 9.65
C GLN A 441 21.06 29.67 8.63
N LEU A 442 21.55 30.92 8.62
CA LEU A 442 22.68 31.35 7.78
C LEU A 442 23.99 30.61 8.08
N HIS A 443 24.25 30.27 9.36
CA HIS A 443 25.45 29.52 9.75
C HIS A 443 25.42 28.05 9.26
N LEU A 444 24.26 27.39 9.34
CA LEU A 444 24.07 26.05 8.78
C LEU A 444 24.12 26.05 7.25
N GLU A 445 23.54 27.07 6.61
CA GLU A 445 23.59 27.24 5.15
C GLU A 445 25.02 27.56 4.64
N THR A 446 25.84 28.28 5.42
CA THR A 446 27.26 28.47 5.08
C THR A 446 28.10 27.21 5.31
N LEU A 447 27.74 26.35 6.26
CA LEU A 447 28.40 25.05 6.43
C LEU A 447 28.16 24.13 5.22
N TRP A 448 26.96 24.15 4.63
CA TRP A 448 26.67 23.39 3.41
C TRP A 448 27.57 23.76 2.23
N PHE A 449 27.85 25.05 2.04
CA PHE A 449 28.76 25.51 0.98
C PHE A 449 30.25 25.36 1.34
N LYS A 450 30.60 25.36 2.63
CA LYS A 450 32.01 25.28 3.08
C LYS A 450 32.58 23.88 3.17
N VAL A 451 31.75 22.84 3.32
CA VAL A 451 32.26 21.50 3.67
C VAL A 451 33.15 20.87 2.59
N GLN A 452 33.11 21.29 1.32
CA GLN A 452 33.88 20.61 0.25
C GLN A 452 34.39 21.54 -0.86
N LEU A 453 35.18 22.56 -0.51
CA LEU A 453 36.22 23.03 -1.43
C LEU A 453 37.49 22.19 -1.18
N PRO A 454 37.80 21.16 -1.99
CA PRO A 454 39.15 20.62 -1.97
C PRO A 454 40.10 21.69 -2.51
N ASN A 455 41.19 21.94 -1.76
CA ASN A 455 42.35 22.68 -2.27
C ASN A 455 42.97 21.96 -3.46
#